data_AF-A0A7C5SXR5-F1
#
_entry.id   AF-A0A7C5SXR5-F1
#
_cell.length_a   1.000
_cell.length_b   1.000
_cell.length_c   1.000
_cell.angle_alpha   90.00
_cell.angle_beta   90.00
_cell.angle_gamma   90.00
#
_symmetry.space_group_name_H-M   'P 1'
#
loop_
_entity.id
_entity.type
_entity.pdbx_description
1 polymer ?
#
loop_
_entity_poly.entity_id
_entity_poly.type
_entity_poly.pdbx_seq_one_letter_code
_entity_poly.pdbx_strand_id
1 'polypeptide(L)'
;MVKEKVVRVGDRVEVVYEPKRWKILVGKRKEALKIMETLSKFGLNPIVHGSVARGDVKETSDIDVVVPYVIPSYKVELALEAIGYKPFKRIIVQATPQHALKAYIILDEFETKVVSFPLIRLSRREYEFYRFGGMLEYEDLKRNIMKRVPGVDKRLMLIKPTERGHVEEPIIGKEVEVASLLGVPIDVVEERVRVLTRRDKHGRTGVFIKYELKPGETFEEALDSLLKSNPYVRRIFYERM
;
A
#
# COMPACT_ATOMS: atom_id res chain seq x y z
N MET A 1 -12.25 3.49 8.89
CA MET A 1 -11.79 4.47 7.87
C MET A 1 -12.95 5.29 7.33
N VAL A 2 -12.83 6.62 7.37
CA VAL A 2 -13.79 7.55 6.74
C VAL A 2 -13.79 7.37 5.21
N LYS A 3 -14.97 7.45 4.59
CA LYS A 3 -15.17 7.23 3.15
C LYS A 3 -14.67 8.45 2.36
N GLU A 4 -13.60 8.30 1.60
CA GLU A 4 -13.13 9.34 0.67
C GLU A 4 -13.89 9.24 -0.66
N LYS A 5 -14.52 10.34 -1.07
CA LYS A 5 -15.23 10.47 -2.36
C LYS A 5 -14.25 10.86 -3.46
N VAL A 6 -14.50 10.38 -4.68
CA VAL A 6 -13.69 10.80 -5.83
C VAL A 6 -14.00 12.23 -6.22
N VAL A 7 -12.98 12.99 -6.63
CA VAL A 7 -13.13 14.35 -7.14
C VAL A 7 -13.06 14.29 -8.67
N ARG A 8 -14.13 14.71 -9.35
CA ARG A 8 -14.24 14.65 -10.82
C ARG A 8 -13.79 15.93 -11.52
N VAL A 9 -14.09 17.06 -10.90
CA VAL A 9 -13.76 18.41 -11.38
C VAL A 9 -13.34 19.21 -10.16
N GLY A 10 -12.30 20.01 -10.31
CA GLY A 10 -11.76 20.83 -9.24
C GLY A 10 -10.52 21.57 -9.71
N ASP A 11 -10.31 22.74 -9.15
CA ASP A 11 -9.14 23.55 -9.43
C ASP A 11 -7.89 22.94 -8.77
N ARG A 12 -6.73 23.39 -9.27
CA ARG A 12 -5.45 23.14 -8.62
C ARG A 12 -5.41 23.92 -7.31
N VAL A 13 -5.30 23.22 -6.18
CA VAL A 13 -5.28 23.82 -4.84
C VAL A 13 -3.93 23.59 -4.17
N GLU A 14 -3.35 24.63 -3.56
CA GLU A 14 -2.22 24.47 -2.65
C GLU A 14 -2.71 24.28 -1.21
N VAL A 15 -2.24 23.22 -0.57
CA VAL A 15 -2.50 22.90 0.83
C VAL A 15 -1.23 23.14 1.63
N VAL A 16 -1.22 24.21 2.42
CA VAL A 16 -0.12 24.56 3.32
C VAL A 16 -0.21 23.74 4.60
N TYR A 17 0.92 23.21 5.06
CA TYR A 17 0.99 22.37 6.25
C TYR A 17 1.35 23.17 7.48
N GLU A 18 0.50 23.07 8.50
CA GLU A 18 0.86 23.52 9.83
C GLU A 18 1.98 22.67 10.44
N PRO A 19 2.76 23.19 11.42
CA PRO A 19 3.82 22.45 12.09
C PRO A 19 3.38 21.07 12.64
N LYS A 20 2.12 20.94 13.07
CA LYS A 20 1.55 19.68 13.55
C LYS A 20 1.57 18.59 12.47
N ARG A 21 1.22 18.93 11.22
CA ARG A 21 1.18 17.95 10.11
C ARG A 21 2.57 17.45 9.75
N TRP A 22 3.57 18.34 9.78
CA TRP A 22 4.98 17.95 9.62
C TRP A 22 5.46 17.02 10.72
N LYS A 23 5.11 17.28 11.98
CA LYS A 23 5.43 16.38 13.10
C LYS A 23 4.79 15.00 12.92
N ILE A 24 3.53 14.93 12.47
CA ILE A 24 2.85 13.66 12.18
C ILE A 24 3.59 12.91 11.06
N LEU A 25 3.97 13.59 9.98
CA LEU A 25 4.72 12.98 8.88
C LEU A 25 6.03 12.37 9.35
N VAL A 26 6.84 13.15 10.08
CA VAL A 26 8.12 12.67 10.61
C VAL A 26 7.91 11.51 11.57
N GLY A 27 6.92 11.58 12.46
CA GLY A 27 6.60 10.51 13.40
C GLY A 27 6.25 9.20 12.68
N LYS A 28 5.31 9.24 11.74
CA LYS A 28 4.90 8.05 10.97
C LYS A 28 6.06 7.48 10.13
N ARG A 29 6.92 8.33 9.57
CA ARG A 29 8.09 7.88 8.80
C ARG A 29 9.19 7.28 9.66
N LYS A 30 9.41 7.77 10.89
CA LYS A 30 10.35 7.14 11.83
C LYS A 30 9.88 5.75 12.22
N GLU A 31 8.59 5.58 12.50
CA GLU A 31 7.99 4.27 12.76
C GLU A 31 8.12 3.34 11.55
N ALA A 32 7.79 3.83 10.35
CA ALA A 32 7.96 3.06 9.11
C ALA A 32 9.43 2.67 8.89
N LEU A 33 10.36 3.61 9.09
CA LEU A 33 11.80 3.38 8.91
C LEU A 33 12.33 2.32 9.87
N LYS A 34 11.85 2.28 11.13
CA LYS A 34 12.21 1.23 12.10
C LYS A 34 11.82 -0.17 11.61
N ILE A 35 10.61 -0.30 11.06
CA ILE A 35 10.12 -1.56 10.48
C ILE A 35 10.95 -1.92 9.24
N MET A 36 11.13 -0.97 8.33
CA MET A 36 11.88 -1.17 7.08
C MET A 36 13.35 -1.53 7.32
N GLU A 37 14.01 -0.87 8.27
CA GLU A 37 15.40 -1.16 8.64
C GLU A 37 15.56 -2.61 9.09
N THR A 38 14.62 -3.10 9.87
CA THR A 38 14.68 -4.47 10.38
C THR A 38 14.46 -5.50 9.28
N LEU A 39 13.49 -5.26 8.41
CA LEU A 39 13.30 -6.08 7.20
C LEU A 39 14.56 -6.05 6.32
N SER A 40 15.20 -4.88 6.17
CA SER A 40 16.44 -4.73 5.40
C SER A 40 17.64 -5.47 5.99
N LYS A 41 17.77 -5.51 7.31
CA LYS A 41 18.80 -6.33 8.00
C LYS A 41 18.65 -7.83 7.74
N PHE A 42 17.43 -8.28 7.44
CA PHE A 42 17.14 -9.66 7.04
C PHE A 42 17.24 -9.88 5.51
N GLY A 43 17.83 -8.93 4.78
CA GLY A 43 18.05 -9.01 3.33
C GLY A 43 16.78 -8.78 2.51
N LEU A 44 15.77 -8.11 3.09
CA LEU A 44 14.55 -7.76 2.38
C LEU A 44 14.60 -6.31 1.85
N ASN A 45 13.86 -6.03 0.78
CA ASN A 45 13.81 -4.71 0.16
C ASN A 45 12.41 -4.10 0.34
N PRO A 46 12.09 -3.57 1.54
CA PRO A 46 10.78 -3.03 1.80
C PRO A 46 10.59 -1.65 1.15
N ILE A 47 9.34 -1.34 0.84
CA ILE A 47 8.88 -0.04 0.39
C ILE A 47 7.79 0.48 1.33
N VAL A 48 7.61 1.80 1.36
CA VAL A 48 6.37 2.43 1.84
C VAL A 48 5.67 3.07 0.66
N HIS A 49 4.36 3.22 0.77
CA HIS A 49 3.58 3.88 -0.28
C HIS A 49 2.47 4.75 0.28
N GLY A 50 1.75 5.45 -0.60
CA GLY A 50 0.59 6.23 -0.23
C GLY A 50 0.95 7.53 0.49
N SER A 51 0.13 7.92 1.48
CA SER A 51 0.29 9.23 2.14
C SER A 51 1.61 9.37 2.90
N VAL A 52 2.19 8.28 3.42
CA VAL A 52 3.52 8.31 4.06
C VAL A 52 4.60 8.64 3.03
N ALA A 53 4.52 8.12 1.81
CA ALA A 53 5.48 8.41 0.74
C ALA A 53 5.29 9.82 0.15
N ARG A 54 4.05 10.21 -0.11
CA ARG A 54 3.69 11.51 -0.69
C ARG A 54 3.80 12.68 0.30
N GLY A 55 3.57 12.42 1.58
CA GLY A 55 3.65 13.39 2.66
C GLY A 55 2.32 14.03 3.06
N ASP A 56 1.22 13.74 2.38
CA ASP A 56 -0.13 14.25 2.67
C ASP A 56 -0.83 13.51 3.83
N VAL A 57 -0.07 13.11 4.85
CA VAL A 57 -0.59 12.36 6.00
C VAL A 57 -1.64 13.14 6.80
N LYS A 58 -2.54 12.37 7.40
CA LYS A 58 -3.48 12.78 8.46
C LYS A 58 -3.15 11.98 9.71
N GLU A 59 -3.70 12.35 10.87
CA GLU A 59 -3.52 11.56 12.11
C GLU A 59 -3.96 10.10 11.92
N THR A 60 -5.08 9.92 11.20
CA THR A 60 -5.70 8.65 10.83
C THR A 60 -5.03 7.94 9.65
N SER A 61 -3.91 8.43 9.12
CA SER A 61 -3.19 7.72 8.07
C SER A 61 -2.48 6.49 8.62
N ASP A 62 -2.64 5.36 7.92
CA ASP A 62 -1.96 4.11 8.25
C ASP A 62 -0.50 4.14 7.78
N ILE A 63 0.32 3.26 8.35
CA ILE A 63 1.70 2.97 7.97
C ILE A 63 1.69 1.60 7.28
N ASP A 64 1.71 1.62 5.95
CA ASP A 64 1.79 0.44 5.11
C ASP A 64 3.25 0.24 4.64
N VAL A 65 3.90 -0.80 5.18
CA VAL A 65 5.20 -1.29 4.70
C VAL A 65 4.96 -2.53 3.85
N VAL A 66 5.61 -2.61 2.69
CA VAL A 66 5.40 -3.69 1.73
C VAL A 66 6.74 -4.31 1.35
N VAL A 67 6.83 -5.64 1.34
CA VAL A 67 7.89 -6.36 0.61
C VAL A 67 7.29 -6.75 -0.75
N PRO A 68 7.66 -6.08 -1.86
CA PRO A 68 6.87 -6.12 -3.09
C PRO A 68 7.17 -7.33 -3.99
N TYR A 69 7.60 -8.44 -3.40
CA TYR A 69 7.94 -9.69 -4.08
C TYR A 69 7.71 -10.89 -3.15
N VAL A 70 7.59 -12.07 -3.75
CA VAL A 70 7.28 -13.30 -3.00
C VAL A 70 8.48 -13.68 -2.15
N ILE A 71 8.23 -13.92 -0.87
CA ILE A 71 9.20 -14.43 0.09
C ILE A 71 8.55 -15.50 0.97
N PRO A 72 9.34 -16.41 1.57
CA PRO A 72 8.83 -17.27 2.63
C PRO A 72 8.36 -16.42 3.82
N SER A 73 7.15 -16.67 4.29
CA SER A 73 6.49 -15.82 5.29
C SER A 73 7.30 -15.70 6.59
N TYR A 74 7.91 -16.81 7.01
CA TYR A 74 8.72 -16.89 8.23
C TYR A 74 9.86 -15.87 8.27
N LYS A 75 10.44 -15.48 7.11
CA LYS A 75 11.52 -14.48 7.08
C LYS A 75 11.04 -13.10 7.52
N VAL A 76 9.82 -12.73 7.14
CA VAL A 76 9.20 -11.46 7.55
C VAL A 76 8.85 -11.51 9.03
N GLU A 77 8.30 -12.63 9.50
CA GLU A 77 7.93 -12.78 10.91
C GLU A 77 9.15 -12.74 11.84
N LEU A 78 10.22 -13.49 11.52
CA LEU A 78 11.46 -13.45 12.29
C LEU A 78 12.09 -12.06 12.33
N ALA A 79 12.05 -11.33 11.20
CA ALA A 79 12.52 -9.96 11.16
C ALA A 79 11.72 -9.06 12.12
N LEU A 80 10.40 -9.16 12.12
CA LEU A 80 9.56 -8.35 13.01
C LEU A 80 9.75 -8.72 14.48
N GLU A 81 9.85 -10.02 14.79
CA GLU A 81 10.07 -10.52 16.15
C GLU A 81 11.41 -10.03 16.74
N ALA A 82 12.44 -9.88 15.91
CA ALA A 82 13.76 -9.39 16.33
C ALA A 82 13.75 -7.99 16.97
N ILE A 83 12.70 -7.19 16.74
CA ILE A 83 12.50 -5.88 17.38
C ILE A 83 11.29 -5.85 18.31
N GLY A 84 10.83 -7.03 18.74
CA GLY A 84 9.73 -7.21 19.69
C GLY A 84 8.34 -7.02 19.08
N TYR A 85 8.20 -6.93 17.74
CA TYR A 85 6.88 -6.91 17.12
C TYR A 85 6.33 -8.33 17.05
N LYS A 86 5.26 -8.57 17.80
CA LYS A 86 4.42 -9.76 17.66
C LYS A 86 3.21 -9.40 16.79
N PRO A 87 2.86 -10.22 15.78
CA PRO A 87 1.65 -10.01 15.00
C PRO A 87 0.42 -9.91 15.91
N PHE A 88 -0.33 -8.83 15.81
CA PHE A 88 -1.66 -8.72 16.43
C PHE A 88 -2.66 -9.57 15.64
N LYS A 89 -2.59 -9.51 14.31
CA LYS A 89 -3.35 -10.36 13.39
C LYS A 89 -2.51 -10.72 12.17
N ARG A 90 -2.78 -11.89 11.60
CA ARG A 90 -2.27 -12.32 10.29
C ARG A 90 -3.45 -12.57 9.38
N ILE A 91 -3.45 -11.97 8.19
CA ILE A 91 -4.58 -12.03 7.25
C ILE A 91 -4.08 -12.29 5.83
N ILE A 92 -4.71 -13.22 5.10
CA ILE A 92 -4.60 -13.33 3.65
C ILE A 92 -5.73 -12.52 3.01
N VAL A 93 -5.37 -11.59 2.15
CA VAL A 93 -6.31 -10.75 1.40
C VAL A 93 -6.14 -10.96 -0.10
N GLN A 94 -7.25 -11.12 -0.79
CA GLN A 94 -7.31 -11.09 -2.25
C GLN A 94 -8.40 -10.12 -2.68
N ALA A 95 -8.03 -9.02 -3.35
CA ALA A 95 -9.00 -7.98 -3.68
C ALA A 95 -9.99 -8.40 -4.78
N THR A 96 -9.54 -9.15 -5.78
CA THR A 96 -10.36 -9.75 -6.85
C THR A 96 -9.79 -11.12 -7.20
N PRO A 97 -10.55 -12.01 -7.87
CA PRO A 97 -10.02 -13.32 -8.30
C PRO A 97 -8.76 -13.25 -9.18
N GLN A 98 -8.53 -12.13 -9.88
CA GLN A 98 -7.38 -11.93 -10.75
C GLN A 98 -6.18 -11.25 -10.04
N HIS A 99 -6.35 -10.79 -8.80
CA HIS A 99 -5.25 -10.19 -8.04
C HIS A 99 -4.45 -11.25 -7.30
N ALA A 100 -3.20 -10.91 -6.99
CA ALA A 100 -2.36 -11.71 -6.12
C ALA A 100 -2.97 -11.80 -4.71
N LEU A 101 -2.82 -12.98 -4.11
CA LEU A 101 -3.03 -13.13 -2.67
C LEU A 101 -1.88 -12.43 -1.96
N LYS A 102 -2.22 -11.65 -0.95
CA LYS A 102 -1.25 -10.89 -0.14
C LYS A 102 -1.42 -11.29 1.31
N ALA A 103 -0.30 -11.58 1.95
CA ALA A 103 -0.19 -11.66 3.39
C ALA A 103 -0.15 -10.26 3.99
N TYR A 104 -0.88 -10.08 5.08
CA TYR A 104 -0.94 -8.88 5.89
C TYR A 104 -0.63 -9.29 7.32
N ILE A 105 0.43 -8.72 7.88
CA ILE A 105 0.79 -8.81 9.28
C ILE A 105 0.47 -7.46 9.91
N ILE A 106 -0.56 -7.45 10.76
CA ILE A 106 -0.99 -6.26 11.51
C ILE A 106 -0.23 -6.22 12.82
N LEU A 107 0.40 -5.09 13.14
CA LEU A 107 1.31 -4.94 14.28
C LEU A 107 0.66 -4.27 15.50
N ASP A 108 -0.56 -3.75 15.37
CA ASP A 108 -1.26 -3.04 16.43
C ASP A 108 -2.77 -3.27 16.40
N GLU A 109 -3.43 -3.04 17.53
CA GLU A 109 -4.87 -3.26 17.70
C GLU A 109 -5.73 -2.40 16.76
N PHE A 110 -5.28 -1.18 16.48
CA PHE A 110 -5.99 -0.22 15.63
C PHE A 110 -5.75 -0.44 14.12
N GLU A 111 -4.98 -1.47 13.76
CA GLU A 111 -4.63 -1.80 12.37
C GLU A 111 -3.95 -0.64 11.61
N THR A 112 -3.22 0.23 12.32
CA THR A 112 -2.53 1.39 11.73
C THR A 112 -1.11 1.08 11.28
N LYS A 113 -0.54 -0.05 11.69
CA LYS A 113 0.78 -0.52 11.25
C LYS A 113 0.65 -1.88 10.61
N VAL A 114 0.93 -1.94 9.30
CA VAL A 114 0.75 -3.14 8.49
C VAL A 114 2.03 -3.42 7.71
N VAL A 115 2.49 -4.67 7.78
CA VAL A 115 3.51 -5.21 6.89
C VAL A 115 2.84 -6.18 5.95
N SER A 116 2.98 -5.97 4.64
CA SER A 116 2.35 -6.85 3.64
C SER A 116 3.33 -7.36 2.60
N PHE A 117 3.05 -8.53 2.05
CA PHE A 117 3.85 -9.15 1.01
C PHE A 117 2.99 -10.09 0.16
N PRO A 118 3.30 -10.27 -1.12
CA PRO A 118 2.57 -11.19 -1.97
C PRO A 118 2.90 -12.65 -1.65
N LEU A 119 1.88 -13.51 -1.69
CA LEU A 119 2.04 -14.98 -1.62
C LEU A 119 2.20 -15.62 -3.00
N ILE A 120 1.88 -14.89 -4.07
CA ILE A 120 2.13 -15.24 -5.48
C ILE A 120 2.59 -14.00 -6.22
N ARG A 121 3.28 -14.13 -7.36
CA ARG A 121 3.86 -12.96 -8.05
C ARG A 121 2.81 -11.90 -8.34
N LEU A 122 3.16 -10.64 -8.05
CA LEU A 122 2.34 -9.50 -8.44
C LEU A 122 2.30 -9.41 -9.96
N SER A 123 1.14 -9.07 -10.52
CA SER A 123 1.12 -8.56 -11.89
C SER A 123 1.86 -7.23 -11.99
N ARG A 124 2.28 -6.86 -13.20
CA ARG A 124 2.87 -5.53 -13.47
C ARG A 124 2.00 -4.41 -12.91
N ARG A 125 0.69 -4.43 -13.17
CA ARG A 125 -0.24 -3.39 -12.70
C ARG A 125 -0.31 -3.32 -11.18
N GLU A 126 -0.32 -4.47 -10.49
CA GLU A 126 -0.36 -4.50 -9.04
C GLU A 126 0.89 -3.91 -8.39
N TYR A 127 2.06 -4.15 -8.99
CA TYR A 127 3.30 -3.50 -8.57
C TYR A 127 3.27 -2.00 -8.87
N GLU A 128 2.88 -1.61 -10.08
CA GLU A 128 2.79 -0.20 -10.51
C GLU A 128 1.76 0.61 -9.71
N PHE A 129 0.78 -0.03 -9.07
CA PHE A 129 -0.12 0.66 -8.15
C PHE A 129 0.58 1.24 -6.92
N TYR A 130 1.71 0.67 -6.48
CA TYR A 130 2.53 1.30 -5.44
C TYR A 130 3.15 2.60 -5.95
N ARG A 131 3.72 2.60 -7.16
CA ARG A 131 4.30 3.80 -7.80
C ARG A 131 3.24 4.85 -8.10
N PHE A 132 2.08 4.45 -8.63
CA PHE A 132 0.91 5.31 -8.84
C PHE A 132 0.50 6.03 -7.54
N GLY A 133 0.49 5.31 -6.41
CA GLY A 133 0.16 5.88 -5.11
C GLY A 133 1.25 6.75 -4.47
N GLY A 134 2.43 6.84 -5.08
CA GLY A 134 3.66 7.35 -4.48
C GLY A 134 4.35 6.24 -3.66
N MET A 135 5.62 6.00 -3.95
CA MET A 135 6.43 4.92 -3.37
C MET A 135 7.81 5.44 -2.96
N LEU A 136 8.30 5.01 -1.80
CA LEU A 136 9.68 5.23 -1.36
C LEU A 136 10.29 3.92 -0.88
N GLU A 137 11.57 3.74 -1.15
CA GLU A 137 12.36 2.61 -0.68
C GLU A 137 12.98 2.90 0.68
N TYR A 138 13.53 1.86 1.33
CA TYR A 138 14.21 2.01 2.62
C TYR A 138 15.32 3.06 2.59
N GLU A 139 16.18 2.99 1.58
CA GLU A 139 17.31 3.92 1.43
C GLU A 139 16.87 5.37 1.20
N ASP A 140 15.70 5.59 0.59
CA ASP A 140 15.14 6.92 0.41
C ASP A 140 14.84 7.61 1.74
N LEU A 141 14.12 6.91 2.62
CA LEU A 141 13.75 7.43 3.94
C LEU A 141 14.93 7.50 4.91
N LYS A 142 15.84 6.52 4.83
CA LYS A 142 17.06 6.48 5.64
C LYS A 142 17.96 7.68 5.37
N ARG A 143 18.18 8.02 4.09
CA ARG A 143 19.03 9.15 3.69
C ARG A 143 18.36 10.49 3.95
N ASN A 144 17.06 10.59 3.69
CA ASN A 144 16.31 11.82 3.89
C ASN A 144 14.89 11.51 4.37
N ILE A 145 14.69 11.63 5.68
CA ILE A 145 13.39 11.41 6.32
C ILE A 145 12.28 12.35 5.78
N MET A 146 12.66 13.49 5.18
CA MET A 146 11.75 14.47 4.60
C MET A 146 11.51 14.27 3.09
N LYS A 147 12.16 13.31 2.43
CA LYS A 147 11.97 13.03 1.00
C LYS A 147 10.50 12.71 0.71
N ARG A 148 9.89 13.39 -0.26
CA ARG A 148 8.50 13.16 -0.68
C ARG A 148 8.45 12.96 -2.18
N VAL A 149 7.47 12.20 -2.64
CA VAL A 149 7.26 11.89 -4.06
C VAL A 149 5.85 12.24 -4.50
N PRO A 150 5.63 12.58 -5.78
CA PRO A 150 4.28 12.70 -6.29
C PRO A 150 3.55 11.35 -6.27
N GLY A 151 2.22 11.39 -6.26
CA GLY A 151 1.39 10.21 -6.36
C GLY A 151 -0.09 10.55 -6.25
N VAL A 152 -0.96 9.58 -6.49
CA VAL A 152 -2.41 9.78 -6.49
C VAL A 152 -3.04 9.15 -5.26
N ASP A 153 -3.89 9.91 -4.58
CA ASP A 153 -4.63 9.44 -3.40
C ASP A 153 -5.92 8.67 -3.78
N LYS A 154 -6.67 8.23 -2.77
CA LYS A 154 -7.91 7.46 -2.98
C LYS A 154 -9.07 8.32 -3.52
N ARG A 155 -8.94 9.66 -3.50
CA ARG A 155 -9.89 10.63 -4.08
C ARG A 155 -9.66 10.86 -5.57
N LEU A 156 -8.66 10.21 -6.18
CA LEU A 156 -8.18 10.51 -7.53
C LEU A 156 -7.59 11.92 -7.65
N MET A 157 -6.94 12.40 -6.58
CA MET A 157 -6.17 13.64 -6.59
C MET A 157 -4.68 13.33 -6.76
N LEU A 158 -4.04 13.94 -7.76
CA LEU A 158 -2.59 13.99 -7.86
C LEU A 158 -2.06 14.92 -6.77
N ILE A 159 -1.25 14.37 -5.88
CA ILE A 159 -0.55 15.10 -4.83
C ILE A 159 0.87 15.38 -5.30
N LYS A 160 1.23 16.66 -5.42
CA LYS A 160 2.58 17.12 -5.77
C LYS A 160 3.19 17.86 -4.57
N PRO A 161 4.20 17.29 -3.90
CA PRO A 161 4.84 17.94 -2.75
C PRO A 161 5.40 19.33 -3.11
N THR A 162 5.24 20.30 -2.21
CA THR A 162 5.87 21.63 -2.25
C THR A 162 6.63 21.87 -0.95
N GLU A 163 7.53 22.84 -0.88
CA GLU A 163 8.29 23.13 0.36
C GLU A 163 7.38 23.40 1.58
N ARG A 164 6.21 24.00 1.35
CA ARG A 164 5.26 24.41 2.40
C ARG A 164 4.12 23.42 2.63
N GLY A 165 3.97 22.39 1.79
CA GLY A 165 2.90 21.42 1.88
C GLY A 165 2.77 20.63 0.58
N HIS A 166 1.62 20.69 -0.09
CA HIS A 166 1.46 20.08 -1.41
C HIS A 166 0.47 20.85 -2.28
N VAL A 167 0.57 20.66 -3.58
CA VAL A 167 -0.49 20.99 -4.53
C VAL A 167 -1.30 19.73 -4.81
N GLU A 168 -2.62 19.83 -4.81
CA GLU A 168 -3.52 18.76 -5.25
C GLU A 168 -4.39 19.19 -6.43
N GLU A 169 -4.57 18.27 -7.40
CA GLU A 169 -5.49 18.45 -8.53
C GLU A 169 -6.14 17.11 -8.94
N PRO A 170 -7.39 17.10 -9.44
CA PRO A 170 -8.03 15.88 -9.94
C PRO A 170 -7.32 15.31 -11.16
N ILE A 171 -7.28 13.98 -11.27
CA ILE A 171 -6.62 13.30 -12.41
C ILE A 171 -7.55 12.88 -13.56
N ILE A 172 -8.87 12.93 -13.34
CA ILE A 172 -9.84 12.48 -14.35
C ILE A 172 -9.78 13.42 -15.57
N GLY A 173 -9.57 12.87 -16.75
CA GLY A 173 -9.34 13.62 -17.99
C GLY A 173 -7.90 14.10 -18.19
N LYS A 174 -6.99 13.77 -17.26
CA LYS A 174 -5.55 14.08 -17.33
C LYS A 174 -4.68 12.82 -17.20
N GLU A 175 -5.21 11.66 -17.58
CA GLU A 175 -4.60 10.36 -17.30
C GLU A 175 -3.22 10.21 -17.97
N VAL A 176 -3.07 10.70 -19.20
CA VAL A 176 -1.80 10.69 -19.95
C VAL A 176 -0.71 11.50 -19.22
N GLU A 177 -1.05 12.73 -18.81
CA GLU A 177 -0.13 13.63 -18.11
C GLU A 177 0.32 13.02 -16.78
N VAL A 178 -0.63 12.45 -16.03
CA VAL A 178 -0.39 11.81 -14.73
C VAL A 178 0.46 10.55 -14.88
N ALA A 179 0.20 9.74 -15.90
CA ALA A 179 0.99 8.55 -16.22
C ALA A 179 2.46 8.93 -16.50
N SER A 180 2.68 9.93 -17.35
CA SER A 180 4.01 10.45 -17.67
C SER A 180 4.72 11.01 -16.43
N LEU A 181 4.02 11.81 -15.62
CA LEU A 181 4.59 12.45 -14.42
C LEU A 181 5.03 11.43 -13.37
N LEU A 182 4.24 10.36 -13.17
CA LEU A 182 4.53 9.32 -12.19
C LEU A 182 5.46 8.23 -12.73
N GLY A 183 5.75 8.24 -14.04
CA GLY A 183 6.54 7.20 -14.70
C GLY A 183 5.85 5.84 -14.64
N VAL A 184 4.52 5.82 -14.72
CA VAL A 184 3.69 4.61 -14.74
C VAL A 184 2.96 4.49 -16.09
N PRO A 185 2.67 3.27 -16.55
CA PRO A 185 1.86 3.05 -17.74
C PRO A 185 0.45 3.65 -17.62
N ILE A 186 -0.10 4.16 -18.73
CA ILE A 186 -1.44 4.79 -18.73
C ILE A 186 -2.55 3.83 -18.29
N ASP A 187 -2.46 2.53 -18.63
CA ASP A 187 -3.46 1.53 -18.25
C ASP A 187 -3.58 1.37 -16.72
N VAL A 188 -2.51 1.67 -15.98
CA VAL A 188 -2.53 1.70 -14.51
C VAL A 188 -3.39 2.85 -14.01
N VAL A 189 -3.28 4.03 -14.62
CA VAL A 189 -4.06 5.22 -14.26
C VAL A 189 -5.54 5.01 -14.61
N GLU A 190 -5.83 4.56 -15.83
CA GLU A 190 -7.19 4.29 -16.31
C GLU A 190 -7.89 3.23 -15.46
N GLU A 191 -7.19 2.14 -15.10
CA GLU A 191 -7.76 1.11 -14.23
C GLU A 191 -8.12 1.68 -12.85
N ARG A 192 -7.26 2.54 -12.27
CA ARG A 192 -7.54 3.16 -10.97
C ARG A 192 -8.70 4.14 -11.04
N VAL A 193 -8.76 4.98 -12.07
CA VAL A 193 -9.90 5.89 -12.30
C VAL A 193 -11.19 5.08 -12.43
N ARG A 194 -11.19 4.03 -13.26
CA ARG A 194 -12.36 3.16 -13.45
C ARG A 194 -12.81 2.49 -12.16
N VAL A 195 -11.89 1.86 -11.42
CA VAL A 195 -12.20 1.11 -10.19
C VAL A 195 -12.70 2.04 -9.08
N LEU A 196 -12.03 3.17 -8.85
CA LEU A 196 -12.42 4.09 -7.77
C LEU A 196 -13.71 4.84 -8.09
N THR A 197 -13.91 5.27 -9.34
CA THR A 197 -15.18 5.89 -9.77
C THR A 197 -16.35 4.90 -9.67
N ARG A 198 -16.14 3.64 -10.07
CA ARG A 198 -17.19 2.61 -9.95
C ARG A 198 -17.57 2.36 -8.49
N ARG A 199 -16.58 2.33 -7.59
CA ARG A 199 -16.77 2.16 -6.14
C ARG A 199 -17.50 3.33 -5.49
N ASP A 200 -17.22 4.55 -5.94
CA ASP A 200 -17.94 5.75 -5.49
C ASP A 200 -19.42 5.70 -5.91
N LYS A 201 -19.70 5.28 -7.15
CA LYS A 201 -21.07 5.20 -7.68
C LYS A 201 -21.91 4.04 -7.14
N HIS A 202 -21.33 2.84 -7.00
CA HIS A 202 -22.09 1.62 -6.69
C HIS A 202 -21.78 1.02 -5.30
N GLY A 203 -20.89 1.66 -4.53
CA GLY A 203 -20.41 1.11 -3.26
C GLY A 203 -19.26 0.10 -3.44
N ARG A 204 -18.74 -0.40 -2.32
CA ARG A 204 -17.60 -1.33 -2.28
C ARG A 204 -18.09 -2.76 -2.06
N THR A 205 -17.74 -3.66 -2.96
CA THR A 205 -17.98 -5.10 -2.83
C THR A 205 -16.81 -5.76 -2.09
N GLY A 206 -16.61 -5.43 -0.81
CA GLY A 206 -15.59 -6.05 0.05
C GLY A 206 -14.23 -6.32 -0.63
N VAL A 207 -13.60 -7.42 -0.24
CA VAL A 207 -12.52 -8.08 -0.97
C VAL A 207 -12.98 -9.49 -1.31
N PHE A 208 -12.44 -10.10 -2.36
CA PHE A 208 -12.80 -11.46 -2.76
C PHE A 208 -12.45 -12.50 -1.69
N ILE A 209 -11.27 -12.36 -1.06
CA ILE A 209 -10.86 -13.17 0.08
C ILE A 209 -10.36 -12.26 1.19
N LYS A 210 -10.83 -12.53 2.41
CA LYS A 210 -10.25 -12.05 3.67
C LYS A 210 -10.24 -13.23 4.63
N TYR A 211 -9.10 -13.89 4.76
CA TYR A 211 -8.91 -15.03 5.65
C TYR A 211 -7.98 -14.63 6.78
N GLU A 212 -8.48 -14.60 8.01
CA GLU A 212 -7.67 -14.40 9.21
C GLU A 212 -7.12 -15.75 9.66
N LEU A 213 -5.80 -15.83 9.87
CA LEU A 213 -5.13 -17.07 10.22
C LEU A 213 -5.52 -17.50 11.64
N LYS A 214 -5.61 -18.82 11.84
CA LYS A 214 -5.81 -19.43 13.16
C LYS A 214 -4.55 -19.30 14.02
N PRO A 215 -4.67 -19.42 15.35
CA PRO A 215 -3.51 -19.49 16.23
C PRO A 215 -2.56 -20.62 15.80
N GLY A 216 -1.29 -20.28 15.56
CA GLY A 216 -0.24 -21.21 15.12
C GLY A 216 -0.27 -21.59 13.64
N GLU A 217 -1.28 -21.19 12.88
CA GLU A 217 -1.33 -21.40 11.43
C GLU A 217 -0.32 -20.48 10.72
N THR A 218 0.41 -21.04 9.77
CA THR A 218 1.33 -20.30 8.89
C THR A 218 0.60 -19.78 7.65
N PHE A 219 1.19 -18.78 6.98
CA PHE A 219 0.62 -18.29 5.71
C PHE A 219 0.58 -19.36 4.62
N GLU A 220 1.58 -20.25 4.61
CA GLU A 220 1.68 -21.36 3.67
C GLU A 220 0.58 -22.42 3.91
N GLU A 221 0.29 -22.79 5.16
CA GLU A 221 -0.83 -23.70 5.50
C GLU A 221 -2.19 -23.09 5.16
N ALA A 222 -2.37 -21.80 5.46
CA ALA A 222 -3.57 -21.06 5.12
C ALA A 222 -3.78 -20.97 3.59
N LEU A 223 -2.70 -20.73 2.85
CA LEU A 223 -2.72 -20.69 1.39
C LEU A 223 -3.09 -22.05 0.80
N ASP A 224 -2.50 -23.15 1.30
CA ASP A 224 -2.84 -24.51 0.86
C ASP A 224 -4.33 -24.84 1.11
N SER A 225 -4.86 -24.44 2.26
CA SER A 225 -6.28 -24.57 2.58
C SER A 225 -7.18 -23.80 1.60
N LEU A 226 -6.77 -22.58 1.20
CA LEU A 226 -7.48 -21.80 0.19
C LEU A 226 -7.39 -22.41 -1.21
N LEU A 227 -6.25 -23.02 -1.58
CA LEU A 227 -6.08 -23.70 -2.87
C LEU A 227 -6.98 -24.94 -2.99
N LYS A 228 -7.15 -25.68 -1.90
CA LYS A 228 -8.04 -26.85 -1.83
C LYS A 228 -9.52 -26.46 -1.95
N SER A 229 -9.92 -25.37 -1.31
CA SER A 229 -11.31 -24.97 -1.19
C SER A 229 -11.81 -24.02 -2.30
N ASN A 230 -10.93 -23.27 -2.98
CA ASN A 230 -11.33 -22.23 -3.92
C ASN A 230 -10.67 -22.41 -5.31
N PRO A 231 -11.44 -22.73 -6.37
CA PRO A 231 -10.89 -22.94 -7.71
C PRO A 231 -10.30 -21.67 -8.34
N TYR A 232 -10.79 -20.48 -7.99
CA TYR A 232 -10.23 -19.22 -8.49
C TYR A 232 -8.85 -18.93 -7.90
N VAL A 233 -8.66 -19.22 -6.60
CA VAL A 233 -7.34 -19.14 -5.94
C VAL A 233 -6.38 -20.11 -6.58
N ARG A 234 -6.82 -21.36 -6.79
CA ARG A 234 -6.02 -22.40 -7.43
C ARG A 234 -5.56 -21.99 -8.83
N ARG A 235 -6.48 -21.45 -9.63
CA ARG A 235 -6.19 -20.98 -10.98
C ARG A 235 -5.12 -19.89 -10.97
N ILE A 236 -5.33 -18.81 -10.23
CA ILE A 236 -4.40 -17.67 -10.23
C ILE A 236 -3.03 -18.03 -9.64
N PHE A 237 -3.01 -18.97 -8.68
CA PHE A 237 -1.78 -19.48 -8.09
C PHE A 237 -0.89 -20.18 -9.12
N TYR A 238 -1.44 -21.11 -9.90
CA TYR A 238 -0.67 -21.80 -10.94
C TYR A 238 -0.29 -20.88 -12.11
N GLU A 239 -1.09 -19.86 -12.41
CA GLU A 239 -0.77 -18.85 -13.44
C GLU A 239 0.41 -17.94 -13.04
N ARG A 240 0.73 -17.81 -11.75
CA ARG A 240 1.67 -16.78 -11.23
C ARG A 240 2.74 -17.28 -10.26
N MET A 241 2.95 -18.59 -10.16
CA MET A 241 4.04 -19.16 -9.36
C MET A 241 5.41 -18.85 -9.99
#